data_AF-A0A344W2P3-F1
#
_entry.id   AF-A0A344W2P3-F1
#
_cell.length_a   1.000
_cell.length_b   1.000
_cell.length_c   1.000
_cell.angle_alpha   90.00
_cell.angle_beta   90.00
_cell.angle_gamma   90.00
#
_symmetry.space_group_name_H-M   'P 1'
#
loop_
_entity.id
_entity.type
_entity.pdbx_description
1 polymer ?
#
loop_
_entity_poly.entity_id
_entity_poly.type
_entity_poly.pdbx_seq_one_letter_code
_entity_poly.pdbx_strand_id
1 'polypeptide(L)'
;MSCIRFNTPAQRAQLDMLRNDKKLNETAVAQFLGPEFGETKINRLRIMAVDKNPKIRESVALSYHVPEEVMWKLAKDKNEGVRICVARNETTPCDILRFLASDKSEQVRSWVAVNFFVPQDVMETLASDKSASVRKLVAWKASLAEEELQAAS
;
A
#
# COMPACT_ATOMS: atom_id res chain seq x y z
N MET A 1 -4.29 -17.17 -6.56
CA MET A 1 -3.36 -16.30 -7.31
C MET A 1 -3.92 -14.90 -7.32
N SER A 2 -3.40 -14.01 -6.45
CA SER A 2 -3.84 -12.61 -6.39
C SER A 2 -2.98 -11.82 -7.36
N CYS A 3 -3.55 -11.42 -8.50
CA CYS A 3 -2.90 -10.57 -9.47
C CYS A 3 -2.78 -9.16 -8.88
N ILE A 4 -1.73 -8.91 -8.09
CA ILE A 4 -1.38 -7.54 -7.68
C ILE A 4 -0.93 -6.84 -8.96
N ARG A 5 -1.80 -5.99 -9.50
CA ARG A 5 -1.51 -5.18 -10.68
C ARG A 5 -0.80 -3.92 -10.19
N PHE A 6 0.51 -3.88 -10.35
CA PHE A 6 1.30 -2.67 -10.13
C PHE A 6 1.06 -1.73 -11.31
N ASN A 7 -0.06 -1.00 -11.29
CA ASN A 7 -0.25 0.11 -12.21
C ASN A 7 0.68 1.24 -11.78
N THR A 8 1.48 1.75 -12.71
CA THR A 8 2.30 2.94 -12.46
C THR A 8 1.39 4.16 -12.17
N PRO A 9 1.90 5.22 -11.51
CA PRO A 9 1.14 6.45 -11.33
C PRO A 9 0.58 7.02 -12.64
N ALA A 10 1.34 6.93 -13.73
CA ALA A 10 0.90 7.36 -15.06
C ALA A 10 -0.26 6.50 -15.58
N GLN A 11 -0.21 5.18 -15.40
CA GLN A 11 -1.29 4.27 -15.78
C GLN A 11 -2.56 4.52 -14.96
N ARG A 12 -2.44 4.86 -13.67
CA ARG A 12 -3.59 5.26 -12.84
C ARG A 12 -4.21 6.56 -13.33
N ALA A 13 -3.40 7.59 -13.57
CA ALA A 13 -3.87 8.86 -14.10
C ALA A 13 -4.60 8.68 -15.45
N GLN A 14 -4.09 7.81 -16.32
CA GLN A 14 -4.74 7.47 -17.58
C GLN A 14 -6.10 6.78 -17.36
N LEU A 15 -6.19 5.84 -16.43
CA LEU A 15 -7.47 5.19 -16.09
C LEU A 15 -8.48 6.18 -15.50
N ASP A 16 -8.03 7.10 -14.66
CA ASP A 16 -8.88 8.15 -14.08
C ASP A 16 -9.40 9.12 -15.14
N MET A 17 -8.58 9.45 -16.15
CA MET A 17 -9.02 10.23 -17.30
C MET A 17 -10.08 9.49 -18.13
N LEU A 18 -9.86 8.20 -18.41
CA LEU A 18 -10.80 7.37 -19.17
C LEU A 18 -12.13 7.17 -18.43
N ARG A 19 -12.11 7.10 -17.10
CA ARG A 19 -13.33 7.02 -16.27
C ARG A 19 -14.24 8.24 -16.46
N ASN A 20 -13.66 9.40 -16.73
CA ASN A 20 -14.39 10.66 -16.89
C ASN A 20 -14.76 10.96 -18.35
N ASP A 21 -14.38 10.11 -19.31
CA ASP A 21 -14.73 10.28 -20.71
C ASP A 21 -16.22 9.97 -20.95
N LYS A 22 -16.98 10.99 -21.38
CA LYS A 22 -18.41 10.89 -21.66
C LYS A 22 -18.73 9.85 -22.74
N LYS A 23 -17.86 9.69 -23.75
CA LYS A 23 -18.08 8.70 -24.82
C LYS A 23 -17.96 7.27 -24.33
N LEU A 24 -17.02 7.02 -23.41
CA LEU A 24 -16.86 5.71 -22.76
C LEU A 24 -18.03 5.41 -21.83
N ASN A 25 -18.54 6.41 -21.10
CA ASN A 25 -19.70 6.27 -20.22
C ASN A 25 -21.02 5.97 -20.96
N GLU A 26 -21.12 6.34 -22.24
CA GLU A 26 -22.26 5.98 -23.10
C GLU A 26 -22.19 4.54 -23.64
N THR A 27 -21.07 3.83 -23.47
CA THR A 27 -20.98 2.43 -23.90
C THR A 27 -21.82 1.52 -23.01
N ALA A 28 -22.42 0.49 -23.60
CA ALA A 28 -23.23 -0.49 -22.86
C ALA A 28 -22.47 -1.10 -21.67
N VAL A 29 -21.16 -1.32 -21.80
CA VAL A 29 -20.32 -1.86 -20.72
C VAL A 29 -20.21 -0.89 -19.54
N ALA A 30 -20.08 0.42 -19.78
CA ALA A 30 -20.00 1.42 -18.72
C ALA A 30 -21.37 1.68 -18.04
N GLN A 31 -22.47 1.43 -18.73
CA GLN A 31 -23.82 1.55 -18.18
C GLN A 31 -24.18 0.43 -17.18
N PHE A 32 -23.49 -0.72 -17.25
CA PHE A 32 -23.70 -1.88 -16.36
C PHE A 32 -22.52 -2.13 -15.42
N LEU A 33 -21.85 -1.07 -14.96
CA LEU A 33 -20.83 -1.21 -13.92
C LEU A 33 -21.44 -1.73 -12.61
N GLY A 34 -20.69 -2.57 -11.90
CA GLY A 34 -21.08 -3.03 -10.57
C GLY A 34 -21.25 -1.85 -9.59
N PRO A 35 -22.00 -2.04 -8.48
CA PRO A 35 -22.26 -0.97 -7.54
C PRO A 35 -20.94 -0.45 -6.95
N GLU A 36 -20.88 0.87 -6.74
CA GLU A 36 -19.72 1.54 -6.16
C GLU A 36 -19.33 0.94 -4.79
N PHE A 37 -18.11 1.25 -4.35
CA PHE A 37 -17.66 0.82 -3.03
C PHE A 37 -18.31 1.67 -1.94
N GLY A 38 -19.54 1.31 -1.56
CA GLY A 38 -20.32 2.03 -0.56
C GLY A 38 -20.05 1.62 0.89
N GLU A 39 -20.74 2.32 1.80
CA GLU A 39 -20.66 2.17 3.27
C GLU A 39 -20.77 0.71 3.75
N THR A 40 -21.63 -0.10 3.10
CA THR A 40 -21.84 -1.51 3.48
C THR A 40 -20.59 -2.36 3.29
N LYS A 41 -19.82 -2.12 2.22
CA LYS A 41 -18.55 -2.83 1.99
C LYS A 41 -17.47 -2.36 2.95
N ILE A 42 -17.45 -1.06 3.27
CA ILE A 42 -16.57 -0.49 4.30
C ILE A 42 -16.85 -1.12 5.67
N ASN A 43 -18.12 -1.24 6.06
CA ASN A 43 -18.50 -1.89 7.31
C ASN A 43 -18.09 -3.37 7.35
N ARG A 44 -18.16 -4.07 6.22
CA ARG A 44 -17.64 -5.44 6.12
C ARG A 44 -16.12 -5.50 6.37
N LEU A 45 -15.35 -4.55 5.84
CA LEU A 45 -13.91 -4.45 6.13
C LEU A 45 -13.64 -4.24 7.63
N ARG A 46 -14.42 -3.38 8.30
CA ARG A 46 -14.32 -3.16 9.76
C ARG A 46 -14.53 -4.45 10.55
N ILE A 47 -15.52 -5.27 10.17
CA ILE A 47 -15.81 -6.55 10.82
C ILE A 47 -14.68 -7.55 10.58
N MET A 48 -14.21 -7.68 9.34
CA MET A 48 -13.14 -8.61 8.98
C MET A 48 -11.79 -8.23 9.61
N ALA A 49 -11.55 -6.94 9.87
CA ALA A 49 -10.32 -6.46 10.49
C ALA A 49 -10.12 -6.94 11.93
N VAL A 50 -11.15 -7.45 12.60
CA VAL A 50 -11.06 -8.00 13.96
C VAL A 50 -11.23 -9.52 14.00
N ASP A 51 -11.24 -10.18 12.83
CA ASP A 51 -11.40 -11.62 12.75
C ASP A 51 -10.26 -12.36 13.48
N LYS A 52 -10.58 -13.52 14.07
CA LYS A 52 -9.59 -14.34 14.80
C LYS A 52 -8.49 -14.84 13.87
N ASN A 53 -8.82 -15.15 12.63
CA ASN A 53 -7.89 -15.65 11.63
C ASN A 53 -7.05 -14.50 11.06
N PRO A 54 -5.71 -14.51 11.27
CA PRO A 54 -4.83 -13.48 10.74
C PRO A 54 -4.89 -13.38 9.21
N LYS A 55 -5.20 -14.45 8.48
CA LYS A 55 -5.33 -14.41 7.01
C LYS A 55 -6.50 -13.56 6.53
N ILE A 56 -7.58 -13.49 7.31
CA ILE A 56 -8.71 -12.60 7.02
C ILE A 56 -8.30 -11.15 7.29
N ARG A 57 -7.54 -10.88 8.35
CA ARG A 57 -7.03 -9.54 8.64
C ARG A 57 -5.98 -9.07 7.62
N GLU A 58 -5.12 -9.98 7.16
CA GLU A 58 -4.16 -9.73 6.06
C GLU A 58 -4.87 -9.31 4.77
N SER A 59 -5.99 -9.97 4.42
CA SER A 59 -6.75 -9.61 3.22
C SER A 59 -7.41 -8.24 3.33
N VAL A 60 -7.87 -7.86 4.53
CA VAL A 60 -8.32 -6.49 4.80
C VAL A 60 -7.16 -5.52 4.64
N ALA A 61 -6.01 -5.77 5.25
CA ALA A 61 -4.85 -4.89 5.19
C ALA A 61 -4.35 -4.59 3.75
N LEU A 62 -4.58 -5.50 2.80
CA LEU A 62 -4.24 -5.33 1.38
C LEU A 62 -5.32 -4.65 0.52
N SER A 63 -6.49 -4.34 1.09
CA SER A 63 -7.57 -3.70 0.35
C SER A 63 -7.30 -2.21 0.10
N TYR A 64 -7.72 -1.69 -1.05
CA TYR A 64 -7.59 -0.26 -1.43
C TYR A 64 -8.59 0.66 -0.71
N HIS A 65 -9.65 0.09 -0.13
CA HIS A 65 -10.74 0.84 0.48
C HIS A 65 -10.76 0.73 2.00
N VAL A 66 -9.61 0.37 2.60
CA VAL A 66 -9.49 0.29 4.05
C VAL A 66 -9.57 1.69 4.63
N PRO A 67 -10.53 1.96 5.52
CA PRO A 67 -10.56 3.22 6.23
C PRO A 67 -9.31 3.38 7.10
N GLU A 68 -8.84 4.62 7.24
CA GLU A 68 -7.62 4.92 8.00
C GLU A 68 -7.69 4.41 9.45
N GLU A 69 -8.86 4.49 10.11
CA GLU A 69 -9.01 4.01 11.48
C GLU A 69 -8.82 2.49 11.60
N VAL A 70 -9.17 1.75 10.55
CA VAL A 70 -8.96 0.30 10.47
C VAL A 70 -7.49 0.00 10.18
N MET A 71 -6.87 0.78 9.30
CA MET A 71 -5.46 0.61 8.97
C MET A 71 -4.55 0.83 10.18
N TRP A 72 -4.83 1.83 11.03
CA TRP A 72 -4.14 2.04 12.30
C TRP A 72 -4.25 0.84 13.25
N LYS A 73 -5.42 0.20 13.31
CA LYS A 73 -5.62 -1.02 14.12
C LYS A 73 -4.78 -2.18 13.57
N LEU A 74 -4.78 -2.37 12.26
CA LEU A 74 -4.01 -3.43 11.60
C LEU A 74 -2.49 -3.18 11.67
N ALA A 75 -2.04 -1.92 11.66
CA ALA A 75 -0.65 -1.56 11.86
C ALA A 75 -0.13 -1.93 13.27
N LYS A 76 -1.04 -2.00 14.25
CA LYS A 76 -0.75 -2.42 15.63
C LYS A 76 -1.08 -3.90 15.89
N ASP A 77 -1.40 -4.67 14.85
CA ASP A 77 -1.80 -6.06 15.01
C ASP A 77 -0.68 -6.91 15.61
N LYS A 78 -1.05 -7.88 16.45
CA LYS A 78 -0.10 -8.82 17.05
C LYS A 78 0.62 -9.69 16.02
N ASN A 79 -0.05 -10.03 14.92
CA ASN A 79 0.48 -10.87 13.87
C ASN A 79 1.35 -10.06 12.91
N GLU A 80 2.59 -10.52 12.72
CA GLU A 80 3.56 -9.86 11.84
C GLU A 80 3.09 -9.80 10.38
N GLY A 81 2.46 -10.87 9.87
CA GLY A 81 1.95 -10.94 8.50
C GLY A 81 0.92 -9.85 8.20
N VAL A 82 0.06 -9.53 9.16
CA VAL A 82 -0.91 -8.43 9.04
C VAL A 82 -0.18 -7.08 8.93
N ARG A 83 0.81 -6.82 9.79
CA ARG A 83 1.60 -5.58 9.75
C ARG A 83 2.41 -5.46 8.46
N ILE A 84 2.96 -6.57 7.95
CA ILE A 84 3.60 -6.65 6.63
C ILE A 84 2.62 -6.24 5.54
N CYS A 85 1.38 -6.76 5.55
CA CYS A 85 0.37 -6.40 4.56
C CYS A 85 0.02 -4.91 4.58
N VAL A 86 0.00 -4.27 5.76
CA VAL A 86 -0.17 -2.82 5.87
C VAL A 86 1.04 -2.08 5.28
N ALA A 87 2.26 -2.48 5.63
CA ALA A 87 3.47 -1.87 5.07
C ALA A 87 3.56 -2.01 3.55
N ARG A 88 3.01 -3.08 2.98
CA ARG A 88 2.96 -3.36 1.54
C ARG A 88 1.87 -2.62 0.78
N ASN A 89 0.84 -2.16 1.46
CA ASN A 89 -0.30 -1.53 0.80
C ASN A 89 0.09 -0.10 0.34
N GLU A 90 -0.18 0.19 -0.93
CA GLU A 90 0.12 1.47 -1.56
C GLU A 90 -0.80 2.60 -1.09
N THR A 91 -1.96 2.25 -0.55
CA THR A 91 -2.91 3.23 0.03
C THR A 91 -2.58 3.57 1.47
N THR A 92 -1.52 3.00 2.04
CA THR A 92 -1.15 3.22 3.43
C THR A 92 -0.70 4.67 3.64
N PRO A 93 -1.36 5.43 4.53
CA PRO A 93 -0.96 6.79 4.85
C PRO A 93 0.47 6.88 5.36
N CYS A 94 1.15 7.98 5.03
CA CYS A 94 2.55 8.23 5.41
C CYS A 94 2.77 8.14 6.93
N ASP A 95 1.81 8.59 7.75
CA ASP A 95 1.93 8.52 9.22
C ASP A 95 1.92 7.08 9.75
N ILE A 96 1.20 6.18 9.09
CA ILE A 96 1.21 4.75 9.41
C ILE A 96 2.54 4.14 8.97
N LEU A 97 3.08 4.53 7.80
CA LEU A 97 4.40 4.09 7.36
C LEU A 97 5.51 4.55 8.32
N ARG A 98 5.45 5.81 8.81
CA ARG A 98 6.35 6.32 9.87
C ARG A 98 6.29 5.47 11.13
N PHE A 99 5.08 5.11 11.57
CA PHE A 99 4.91 4.23 12.72
C PHE A 99 5.53 2.84 12.49
N LEU A 100 5.28 2.22 11.32
CA LEU A 100 5.80 0.90 10.98
C LEU A 100 7.32 0.88 10.72
N ALA A 101 7.93 2.02 10.41
CA ALA A 101 9.38 2.15 10.28
C ALA A 101 10.13 1.84 11.59
N SER A 102 9.45 1.94 12.74
CA SER A 102 10.00 1.56 14.04
C SER A 102 9.52 0.18 14.52
N ASP A 103 8.91 -0.64 13.66
CA ASP A 103 8.39 -1.96 14.04
C ASP A 103 9.51 -2.86 14.57
N LYS A 104 9.16 -3.69 15.56
CA LYS A 104 10.09 -4.67 16.15
C LYS A 104 10.61 -5.68 15.12
N SER A 105 9.77 -6.05 14.15
CA SER A 105 10.11 -7.00 13.09
C SER A 105 10.90 -6.33 11.99
N GLU A 106 12.06 -6.90 11.69
CA GLU A 106 12.85 -6.52 10.51
C GLU A 106 12.05 -6.67 9.22
N GLN A 107 11.25 -7.73 9.09
CA GLN A 107 10.51 -7.99 7.86
C GLN A 107 9.48 -6.90 7.57
N VAL A 108 8.83 -6.37 8.61
CA VAL A 108 7.90 -5.23 8.48
C VAL A 108 8.67 -3.99 7.99
N ARG A 109 9.79 -3.65 8.64
CA ARG A 109 10.61 -2.49 8.26
C ARG A 109 11.16 -2.60 6.83
N SER A 110 11.56 -3.80 6.40
CA SER A 110 11.96 -4.08 5.02
C SER A 110 10.85 -3.79 4.02
N TRP A 111 9.61 -4.15 4.33
CA TRP A 111 8.47 -3.83 3.46
C TRP A 111 8.12 -2.35 3.44
N VAL A 112 8.35 -1.62 4.54
CA VAL A 112 8.25 -0.15 4.54
C VAL A 112 9.27 0.47 3.59
N ALA A 113 10.53 0.02 3.62
CA ALA A 113 11.58 0.51 2.72
C ALA A 113 11.23 0.27 1.23
N VAL A 114 10.63 -0.88 0.92
CA VAL A 114 10.23 -1.26 -0.44
C VAL A 114 8.96 -0.55 -0.91
N ASN A 115 8.09 -0.07 0.00
CA ASN A 115 6.88 0.65 -0.40
C ASN A 115 7.24 1.91 -1.20
N PHE A 116 6.61 2.09 -2.35
CA PHE A 116 6.89 3.22 -3.25
C PHE A 116 6.54 4.57 -2.60
N PHE A 117 5.48 4.63 -1.81
CA PHE A 117 4.94 5.85 -1.20
C PHE A 117 5.52 6.16 0.18
N VAL A 118 6.58 5.48 0.58
CA VAL A 118 7.30 5.78 1.83
C VAL A 118 7.88 7.21 1.76
N PRO A 119 7.66 8.03 2.79
CA PRO A 119 8.16 9.40 2.77
C PRO A 119 9.68 9.44 3.05
N GLN A 120 10.33 10.52 2.62
CA GLN A 120 11.79 10.64 2.65
C GLN A 120 12.39 10.56 4.06
N ASP A 121 11.75 11.18 5.06
CA ASP A 121 12.15 11.13 6.47
C ASP A 121 12.23 9.69 7.01
N VAL A 122 11.33 8.83 6.55
CA VAL A 122 11.33 7.40 6.88
C VAL A 122 12.49 6.68 6.19
N MET A 123 12.77 7.00 4.92
CA MET A 123 13.92 6.41 4.20
C MET A 123 15.25 6.77 4.87
N GLU A 124 15.41 8.01 5.32
CA GLU A 124 16.59 8.47 6.08
C GLU A 124 16.74 7.71 7.40
N THR A 125 15.62 7.51 8.11
CA THR A 125 15.60 6.70 9.34
C THR A 125 16.01 5.25 9.05
N LEU A 126 15.46 4.63 8.00
CA LEU A 126 15.75 3.24 7.63
C LEU A 126 17.15 3.06 7.03
N ALA A 127 17.78 4.10 6.48
CA ALA A 127 19.18 4.06 6.05
C ALA A 127 20.14 3.77 7.21
N SER A 128 19.76 4.17 8.43
CA SER A 128 20.49 3.90 9.67
C SER A 128 19.88 2.73 10.48
N ASP A 129 19.02 1.90 9.87
CA ASP A 129 18.36 0.79 10.58
C ASP A 129 19.38 -0.19 11.17
N LYS A 130 19.02 -0.82 12.29
CA LYS A 130 19.83 -1.86 12.92
C LYS A 130 20.09 -3.08 12.01
N SER A 131 19.14 -3.44 11.15
CA SER A 131 19.29 -4.56 10.21
C SER A 131 20.08 -4.15 8.97
N ALA A 132 21.10 -4.94 8.63
CA ALA A 132 21.82 -4.80 7.38
C ALA A 132 20.93 -5.04 6.14
N SER A 133 19.91 -5.91 6.24
CA SER A 133 18.99 -6.17 5.12
C SER A 133 18.16 -4.95 4.78
N VAL A 134 17.64 -4.26 5.80
CA VAL A 134 16.86 -3.03 5.62
C VAL A 134 17.74 -1.93 4.99
N ARG A 135 18.95 -1.73 5.52
CA ARG A 135 19.89 -0.75 4.94
C ARG A 135 20.23 -1.06 3.47
N LYS A 136 20.41 -2.33 3.11
CA LYS A 136 20.64 -2.75 1.72
C LYS A 136 19.46 -2.43 0.80
N LEU A 137 18.22 -2.65 1.27
CA LEU A 137 17.01 -2.32 0.49
C LEU A 137 16.89 -0.82 0.27
N VAL A 138 17.18 -0.01 1.29
CA VAL A 138 17.21 1.46 1.18
C VAL A 138 18.26 1.91 0.16
N ALA A 139 19.49 1.40 0.26
CA ALA A 139 20.58 1.73 -0.66
C ALA A 139 20.26 1.31 -2.11
N TRP A 140 19.68 0.12 -2.31
CA TRP A 140 19.24 -0.35 -3.62
C TRP A 140 18.14 0.54 -4.20
N LYS A 141 17.18 0.97 -3.38
CA LYS A 141 16.13 1.88 -3.85
C LYS A 141 16.69 3.26 -4.20
N ALA A 142 17.70 3.74 -3.46
CA ALA A 142 18.40 4.99 -3.78
C ALA A 142 19.18 4.89 -5.10
N SER A 143 19.88 3.78 -5.36
CA SER A 143 20.62 3.60 -6.62
C SER A 143 19.69 3.58 -7.84
N LEU A 144 18.50 2.99 -7.72
CA LEU A 144 17.50 3.02 -8.79
C LEU A 144 17.02 4.45 -9.10
N ALA A 145 16.83 5.29 -8.08
CA ALA A 145 16.43 6.68 -8.27
C ALA A 145 17.54 7.51 -8.95
N GLU A 146 18.81 7.22 -8.64
CA GLU A 146 19.97 7.84 -9.30
C GLU A 146 20.08 7.43 -10.77
N GLU A 147 19.88 6.13 -11.08
CA GLU A 147 19.89 5.62 -12.46
C GLU A 147 18.76 6.24 -13.31
N GLU A 148 17.55 6.38 -12.76
CA GLU A 148 16.43 7.03 -13.45
C GLU A 148 16.73 8.51 -13.75
N LEU A 149 17.37 9.23 -12.82
CA LEU A 149 17.75 10.64 -13.01
C LEU A 149 18.82 10.81 -14.09
N GLN A 150 19.80 9.89 -14.14
CA GLN A 150 20.84 9.88 -15.17
C GLN A 150 20.28 9.53 -16.54
N ALA A 151 19.32 8.60 -16.63
CA ALA A 151 18.67 8.23 -17.89
C ALA A 151 17.75 9.34 -18.46
N ALA A 152 17.31 10.27 -17.62
CA ALA A 152 16.46 11.40 -18.01
C ALA A 152 17.24 12.68 -18.37
N SER A 153 18.58 12.68 -18.23
CA SER A 153 19.49 13.79 -18.56
C SER A 153 20.16 13.60 -19.92
#